data_AF-A0A3S4KPC9-F1
#
_entry.id   AF-A0A3S4KPC9-F1
#
_cell.length_a   1.000
_cell.length_b   1.000
_cell.length_c   1.000
_cell.angle_alpha   90.00
_cell.angle_beta   90.00
_cell.angle_gamma   90.00
#
_symmetry.space_group_name_H-M   'P 1'
#
loop_
_entity.id
_entity.type
_entity.pdbx_description
1 polymer ?
#
loop_
_entity_poly.entity_id
_entity_poly.type
_entity_poly.pdbx_seq_one_letter_code
_entity_poly.pdbx_strand_id
1 'polypeptide(L)' 'MVNLIGSDLNYDWLKLPLVHLHWYDKEVREGRKVGHLNLTDSDTDRLSATLEALVPLLPPEYASGIIWRKVSLSNT' A
#
# COMPACT_ATOMS: atom_id res chain seq x y z
N MET A 1 -5.58 -3.04 3.08
CA MET A 1 -4.56 -3.96 2.57
C MET A 1 -4.26 -3.59 1.12
N VAL A 2 -2.98 -3.47 0.76
CA VAL A 2 -2.49 -3.30 -0.61
C VAL A 2 -1.64 -4.52 -0.95
N ASN A 3 -2.01 -5.30 -1.97
CA ASN A 3 -1.26 -6.49 -2.37
C ASN A 3 -0.06 -6.09 -3.23
N LEU A 4 1.14 -6.55 -2.92
CA LEU A 4 2.33 -6.30 -3.75
C LEU A 4 2.42 -7.38 -4.83
N ILE A 5 2.28 -6.98 -6.09
CA ILE A 5 2.24 -7.80 -7.30
C ILE A 5 3.44 -7.46 -8.18
N GLY A 6 4.38 -8.39 -8.33
CA GLY A 6 5.55 -8.24 -9.21
C GLY A 6 6.44 -7.03 -8.92
N SER A 7 6.28 -6.40 -7.75
CA SER A 7 7.02 -5.21 -7.35
C SER A 7 8.20 -5.58 -6.47
N ASP A 8 9.34 -4.93 -6.69
CA ASP A 8 10.52 -5.07 -5.83
C ASP A 8 10.24 -4.59 -4.40
N LEU A 9 11.00 -5.15 -3.46
CA LEU A 9 10.93 -4.74 -2.06
C LEU A 9 11.47 -3.32 -1.91
N ASN A 10 10.65 -2.42 -1.36
CA ASN A 10 11.06 -1.05 -1.05
C ASN A 10 10.88 -0.77 0.45
N TYR A 11 11.98 -0.63 1.18
CA TYR A 11 11.94 -0.34 2.61
C TYR A 11 11.45 1.07 2.96
N ASP A 12 11.34 1.98 1.98
CA ASP A 12 10.77 3.31 2.20
C ASP A 12 9.29 3.25 2.61
N TRP A 13 8.58 2.16 2.30
CA TRP A 13 7.22 1.93 2.81
C TRP A 13 7.17 1.96 4.34
N LEU A 14 8.23 1.49 5.01
CA LEU A 14 8.31 1.45 6.48
C LEU A 14 8.55 2.82 7.12
N LYS A 15 8.86 3.86 6.32
CA LYS A 15 8.93 5.24 6.80
C LYS A 15 7.54 5.80 7.12
N LEU A 16 6.49 5.20 6.58
CA LEU A 16 5.10 5.56 6.88
C LEU A 16 4.61 4.78 8.11
N PRO A 17 4.30 5.45 9.23
CA PRO A 17 4.14 4.78 10.54
C PRO A 17 2.93 3.84 10.63
N LEU A 18 1.94 3.98 9.74
CA LEU A 18 0.77 3.11 9.69
C LEU A 18 0.97 1.89 8.78
N VAL A 19 2.09 1.80 8.08
CA VAL A 19 2.35 0.72 7.12
C VAL A 19 3.00 -0.46 7.82
N HIS A 20 2.33 -1.61 7.75
CA HIS A 20 2.86 -2.90 8.16
C HIS A 20 3.15 -3.76 6.94
N LEU A 21 4.44 -4.03 6.69
CA LEU A 21 4.88 -4.90 5.60
C LEU A 21 4.77 -6.37 5.99
N HIS A 22 4.11 -7.14 5.14
CA HIS A 22 4.17 -8.59 5.14
C HIS A 22 4.81 -9.06 3.82
N TRP A 23 6.12 -9.32 3.88
CA TRP A 23 6.89 -9.85 2.75
C TRP A 23 6.86 -11.37 2.74
N TYR A 24 6.68 -11.99 1.57
CA TYR A 24 6.58 -13.45 1.46
C TYR A 24 7.88 -14.16 1.10
N ASP A 25 8.98 -13.43 0.94
CA ASP A 25 10.28 -13.97 0.53
C ASP A 25 10.20 -14.83 -0.74
N LYS A 26 9.43 -14.34 -1.72
CA LYS A 26 9.26 -14.95 -3.04
C LYS A 26 10.08 -14.18 -4.06
N GLU A 27 10.66 -14.90 -5.01
CA GLU A 27 11.24 -14.29 -6.20
C GLU A 27 10.21 -13.41 -6.92
N VAL A 28 10.61 -12.18 -7.23
CA VAL A 28 9.80 -11.16 -7.91
C VAL A 28 9.65 -11.53 -9.38
N ARG A 29 8.40 -11.65 -9.83
CA ARG A 29 8.01 -11.92 -11.23
C ARG A 29 6.72 -11.18 -11.55
N GLU A 30 6.56 -10.78 -12.81
CA GLU A 30 5.34 -10.11 -13.29
C GLU A 30 4.07 -10.89 -12.88
N GLY A 31 3.07 -10.19 -12.37
CA GLY A 31 1.79 -10.78 -11.94
C GLY A 31 1.84 -11.62 -10.65
N ARG A 32 3.02 -11.87 -10.06
CA ARG A 32 3.14 -12.70 -8.85
C ARG A 32 2.92 -11.89 -7.59
N LYS A 33 2.05 -12.37 -6.69
CA LYS A 33 1.90 -11.79 -5.35
C LYS A 33 3.11 -12.11 -4.46
N VAL A 34 3.90 -11.09 -4.14
CA VAL A 34 5.16 -11.17 -3.37
C VAL A 34 5.03 -10.68 -1.93
N GLY A 35 3.94 -9.98 -1.60
CA GLY A 35 3.66 -9.53 -0.25
C GLY A 35 2.38 -8.71 -0.15
N HIS A 36 2.23 -7.99 0.95
CA HIS A 36 1.21 -6.96 1.10
C HIS A 36 1.58 -5.92 2.16
N LEU A 37 0.96 -4.75 2.06
CA LEU A 37 0.99 -3.69 3.04
C LEU A 37 -0.37 -3.61 3.74
N ASN A 38 -0.36 -3.70 5.07
CA ASN A 38 -1.53 -3.40 5.88
C ASN A 38 -1.43 -1.98 6.44
N LEU A 39 -2.57 -1.29 6.44
CA LEU A 39 -2.73 0.02 7.05
C LEU A 39 -3.96 -0.05 7.95
N THR A 40 -3.83 0.38 9.19
CA THR A 40 -4.91 0.40 10.18
C THR A 40 -4.73 1.61 11.09
N ASP A 41 -5.83 2.33 11.32
CA ASP A 41 -5.91 3.42 12.28
C ASP A 41 -7.40 3.68 12.57
N SER A 42 -7.71 4.20 13.76
CA SER A 42 -9.06 4.68 14.08
C SER A 42 -9.37 6.01 13.39
N ASP A 43 -8.33 6.79 13.05
CA ASP A 43 -8.43 8.06 12.36
C ASP A 43 -8.38 7.85 10.84
N THR A 44 -9.52 8.08 10.19
CA THR A 44 -9.68 7.91 8.73
C THR A 44 -8.93 8.96 7.93
N ASP A 45 -8.70 10.17 8.47
CA ASP A 45 -7.92 11.22 7.83
C ASP A 45 -6.44 10.84 7.82
N ARG A 46 -5.91 10.27 8.91
CA ARG A 46 -4.55 9.74 8.97
C ARG A 46 -4.36 8.54 8.03
N LEU A 47 -5.35 7.67 7.91
CA LEU A 47 -5.34 6.59 6.90
C LEU A 47 -5.32 7.16 5.47
N SER A 48 -6.17 8.14 5.17
CA SER A 48 -6.25 8.78 3.86
C SER A 48 -4.94 9.49 3.49
N ALA A 49 -4.33 10.21 4.44
CA ALA A 49 -3.04 10.87 4.27
C ALA A 49 -1.90 9.87 4.04
N THR A 50 -1.90 8.74 4.77
CA THR A 50 -0.88 7.71 4.59
C THR A 50 -1.03 6.98 3.26
N LEU A 51 -2.27 6.73 2.82
CA LEU A 51 -2.56 6.19 1.48
C LEU A 51 -2.02 7.12 0.38
N GLU A 52 -2.21 8.44 0.52
CA GLU A 52 -1.65 9.42 -0.43
C GLU A 52 -0.12 9.41 -0.44
N ALA A 53 0.50 9.39 0.75
CA ALA A 53 1.96 9.35 0.88
C ALA A 53 2.59 8.06 0.32
N LEU A 54 1.80 6.98 0.21
CA LEU A 54 2.23 5.70 -0.34
C LEU A 54 2.25 5.69 -1.89
N VAL A 55 1.46 6.53 -2.55
CA VAL A 55 1.38 6.62 -4.03
C VAL A 55 2.74 6.78 -4.70
N PRO A 56 3.60 7.75 -4.32
CA PRO A 56 4.91 7.92 -4.97
C PRO A 56 5.91 6.80 -4.65
N LEU A 57 5.61 5.93 -3.67
CA LEU A 57 6.49 4.82 -3.25
C LEU A 57 6.12 3.50 -3.92
N LEU A 58 5.04 3.45 -4.69
CA LEU A 58 4.56 2.28 -5.40
C LEU A 58 4.62 2.49 -6.92
N PRO A 59 4.65 1.41 -7.71
CA PRO A 59 4.50 1.50 -9.15
C PRO A 59 3.21 2.25 -9.56
N PRO A 60 3.19 2.95 -10.71
CA PRO A 60 2.06 3.80 -11.10
C PRO A 60 0.71 3.10 -11.18
N GLU A 61 0.69 1.80 -11.50
CA GLU A 61 -0.53 0.98 -11.61
C GLU A 61 -1.31 0.86 -10.29
N TYR A 62 -0.68 1.13 -9.14
CA TYR A 62 -1.34 1.11 -7.83
C TYR A 62 -2.18 2.36 -7.54
N ALA A 63 -1.92 3.46 -8.23
CA ALA A 63 -2.52 4.76 -7.92
C ALA A 63 -4.06 4.71 -7.99
N SER A 64 -4.62 4.04 -9.00
CA SER A 64 -6.08 3.92 -9.17
C SER A 64 -6.74 3.17 -8.01
N GLY A 65 -6.12 2.07 -7.54
CA GLY A 65 -6.60 1.30 -6.39
C GLY A 65 -6.53 2.08 -5.08
N ILE A 66 -5.48 2.88 -4.90
CA ILE A 66 -5.34 3.77 -3.74
C ILE A 66 -6.40 4.87 -3.75
N ILE A 67 -6.61 5.53 -4.89
CA ILE A 67 -7.65 6.56 -5.06
C ILE A 67 -9.03 5.98 -4.72
N TRP A 68 -9.37 4.81 -5.28
CA TRP A 68 -10.61 4.12 -4.98
C TRP A 68 -10.77 3.84 -3.47
N ARG A 69 -9.68 3.40 -2.82
CA ARG A 69 -9.71 3.13 -1.38
C ARG A 69 -9.96 4.39 -0.56
N LYS A 70 -9.33 5.52 -0.92
CA LYS A 70 -9.56 6.82 -0.26
C LYS A 70 -11.01 7.27 -0.38
N VAL A 71 -11.59 7.22 -1.59
CA VAL A 71 -13.01 7.55 -1.80
C VAL A 71 -13.93 6.67 -0.96
N SER A 72 -13.59 5.39 -0.81
CA SER A 72 -14.38 4.45 0.00
C SER A 72 -14.30 4.73 1.50
N LEU A 73 -13.20 5.30 2.00
CA LEU A 73 -13.06 5.69 3.42
C LEU A 73 -13.96 6.87 3.77
N SER A 74 -14.13 7.82 2.85
CA SER A 74 -14.97 9.01 3.03
C SER A 74 -16.47 8.72 3.07
N ASN A 75 -16.87 7.52 2.64
CA ASN A 75 -18.27 7.09 2.55
C ASN A 75 -18.68 6.17 3.72
N THR A 76 -17.84 6.08 4.76
CA THR A 76 -18.06 5.27 5.97
C THR A 76 -18.25 6.17 7.18
#